data_AF-A0A077D464-F1
#
_entry.id   AF-A0A077D464-F1
#
_cell.length_a   1.000
_cell.length_b   1.000
_cell.length_c   1.000
_cell.angle_alpha   90.00
_cell.angle_beta   90.00
_cell.angle_gamma   90.00
#
_symmetry.space_group_name_H-M   'P 1'
#
loop_
_entity.id
_entity.type
_entity.pdbx_description
1 polymer ?
#
loop_
_entity_poly.entity_id
_entity_poly.type
_entity_poly.pdbx_seq_one_letter_code
_entity_poly.pdbx_strand_id
1 'polypeptide(L)'
;EVMAIGRKFEEAFQKALRMVDENVIGFDPYVKSVNDEELEKPTDKRMFVLAAAMKANYTIDRLYELTKIDRWFLEKMKNIISYNNLLEKLEQTKLSYEILLGAKKLGFSDKQIAAAVKSTDLAVRKQRKESNICPYVKQI
;
A
#
# COMPACT_ATOMS: atom_id res chain seq x y z
N GLU A 1 19.54 -4.37 2.76
CA GLU A 1 18.42 -4.25 3.73
C GLU A 1 18.04 -2.78 3.91
N VAL A 2 16.85 -2.48 4.40
CA VAL A 2 16.36 -1.12 4.62
C VAL A 2 15.56 -1.04 5.93
N MET A 3 15.52 0.13 6.56
CA MET A 3 14.73 0.37 7.76
C MET A 3 13.82 1.58 7.57
N ALA A 4 12.53 1.41 7.86
CA ALA A 4 11.55 2.49 7.81
C ALA A 4 10.81 2.64 9.14
N ILE A 5 10.54 3.89 9.53
CA ILE A 5 9.83 4.23 10.75
C ILE A 5 8.44 4.80 10.41
N GLY A 6 7.44 4.30 11.11
CA GLY A 6 6.04 4.74 11.00
C GLY A 6 5.31 4.51 12.31
N ARG A 7 4.25 5.30 12.55
CA ARG A 7 3.41 5.15 13.76
C ARG A 7 2.32 4.09 13.60
N LYS A 8 2.22 3.52 12.40
CA LYS A 8 1.39 2.38 12.04
C LYS A 8 2.23 1.38 11.27
N PHE A 9 1.87 0.10 11.35
CA PHE A 9 2.52 -0.95 10.57
C PHE A 9 2.44 -0.64 9.07
N GLU A 10 1.25 -0.29 8.57
CA GLU A 10 1.02 -0.02 7.15
C GLU A 10 1.92 1.13 6.64
N GLU A 11 2.08 2.17 7.47
CA GLU A 11 2.95 3.30 7.14
C GLU A 11 4.42 2.88 7.02
N ALA A 12 4.94 2.17 8.02
CA ALA A 12 6.32 1.70 8.03
C ALA A 12 6.57 0.70 6.90
N PHE A 13 5.64 -0.24 6.70
CA PHE A 13 5.72 -1.29 5.68
C PHE A 13 5.78 -0.72 4.26
N GLN A 14 4.87 0.19 3.90
CA GLN A 14 4.90 0.81 2.56
C GLN A 14 6.13 1.71 2.35
N LYS A 15 6.64 2.37 3.40
CA LYS A 15 7.91 3.12 3.31
C LYS A 15 9.08 2.18 3.07
N ALA A 16 9.17 1.06 3.79
CA ALA A 16 10.23 0.08 3.62
C ALA A 16 10.25 -0.47 2.19
N LEU A 17 9.10 -0.85 1.63
CA LEU A 17 9.01 -1.34 0.25
C LEU A 17 9.57 -0.34 -0.77
N ARG A 18 9.27 0.95 -0.61
CA ARG A 18 9.80 2.02 -1.48
C ARG A 18 11.29 2.29 -1.30
N MET A 19 11.88 1.92 -0.17
CA MET A 19 13.31 2.10 0.07
C MET A 19 14.15 1.01 -0.60
N VAL A 20 13.56 -0.16 -0.89
CA VAL A 20 14.26 -1.30 -1.51
C VAL A 20 14.55 -1.06 -3.00
N ASP A 21 13.57 -0.55 -3.74
CA ASP A 21 13.64 -0.36 -5.19
C ASP A 21 12.86 0.91 -5.59
N GLU A 22 13.48 1.77 -6.40
CA GLU A 22 12.91 3.03 -6.87
C GLU A 22 11.66 2.85 -7.76
N ASN A 23 11.51 1.68 -8.39
CA ASN A 23 10.36 1.35 -9.23
C ASN A 23 9.15 0.91 -8.40
N VAL A 24 9.37 0.53 -7.15
CA VAL A 24 8.32 0.11 -6.22
C VAL A 24 7.70 1.33 -5.56
N ILE A 25 6.41 1.54 -5.75
CA ILE A 25 5.69 2.73 -5.22
C ILE A 25 4.97 2.47 -3.88
N GLY A 26 4.96 1.22 -3.42
CA GLY A 26 4.30 0.74 -2.22
C GLY A 26 3.93 -0.75 -2.32
N PHE A 27 2.92 -1.17 -1.57
CA PHE A 27 2.37 -2.53 -1.65
C PHE A 27 1.36 -2.61 -2.81
N ASP A 28 1.89 -2.76 -4.02
CA ASP A 28 1.16 -2.66 -5.28
C ASP A 28 0.73 -4.05 -5.81
N PRO A 29 -0.60 -4.29 -6.01
CA PRO A 29 -1.11 -5.58 -6.48
C PRO A 29 -0.92 -5.83 -7.98
N TYR A 30 -0.43 -4.86 -8.76
CA TYR A 30 -0.31 -4.98 -10.22
C TYR A 30 1.10 -5.35 -10.69
N VAL A 31 2.08 -5.39 -9.79
CA VAL A 31 3.48 -5.73 -10.11
C VAL A 31 3.63 -7.20 -10.49
N LYS A 32 2.79 -8.07 -9.92
CA LYS A 32 2.78 -9.52 -10.18
C LYS A 32 1.35 -10.03 -10.32
N SER A 33 1.18 -11.14 -11.03
CA SER A 33 -0.05 -11.91 -11.03
C SER A 33 -0.12 -12.83 -9.80
N VAL A 34 -1.33 -13.28 -9.46
CA VAL A 34 -1.53 -14.31 -8.44
C VAL A 34 -0.80 -15.60 -8.84
N ASN A 35 -0.06 -16.19 -7.90
CA ASN A 35 0.65 -17.45 -8.08
C ASN A 35 0.77 -18.16 -6.71
N ASP A 36 -0.01 -19.20 -6.49
CA ASP A 36 -0.05 -19.93 -5.22
C ASP A 36 1.30 -20.59 -4.88
N GLU A 37 2.05 -21.04 -5.90
CA GLU A 37 3.38 -21.65 -5.68
C GLU A 37 4.38 -20.63 -5.11
N GLU A 38 4.34 -19.37 -5.56
CA GLU A 38 5.17 -18.29 -5.00
C GLU A 38 4.67 -17.80 -3.63
N LEU A 39 3.39 -18.03 -3.32
CA LEU A 39 2.88 -17.79 -1.96
C LEU A 39 3.37 -18.87 -0.99
N GLU A 40 3.46 -20.12 -1.42
CA GLU A 40 3.99 -21.22 -0.61
C GLU A 40 5.51 -21.18 -0.48
N LYS A 41 6.22 -20.96 -1.60
CA LYS A 41 7.69 -20.93 -1.66
C LYS A 41 8.20 -19.49 -1.50
N PRO A 42 8.94 -19.15 -0.43
CA PRO A 42 9.41 -17.78 -0.24
C PRO A 42 10.32 -17.28 -1.36
N THR A 43 9.91 -16.22 -2.06
CA THR A 43 10.71 -15.50 -3.06
C THR A 43 10.89 -14.03 -2.67
N ASP A 44 11.85 -13.36 -3.31
CA ASP A 44 12.07 -11.91 -3.18
C ASP A 44 10.85 -11.07 -3.59
N LYS A 45 10.02 -11.59 -4.50
CA LYS A 45 8.82 -10.92 -5.05
C LYS A 45 7.50 -11.39 -4.42
N ARG A 46 7.54 -12.30 -3.44
CA ARG A 46 6.37 -12.87 -2.77
C ARG A 46 5.39 -11.81 -2.25
N MET A 47 5.90 -10.67 -1.77
CA MET A 47 5.06 -9.57 -1.26
C MET A 47 4.11 -9.01 -2.34
N PHE A 48 4.54 -8.94 -3.60
CA PHE A 48 3.70 -8.46 -4.70
C PHE A 48 2.68 -9.51 -5.15
N VAL A 49 3.04 -10.79 -5.10
CA VAL A 49 2.09 -11.90 -5.33
C VAL A 49 1.03 -11.91 -4.24
N LEU A 50 1.42 -11.64 -2.99
CA LEU A 50 0.51 -11.51 -1.85
C LEU A 50 -0.47 -10.34 -2.01
N ALA A 51 0.02 -9.18 -2.47
CA ALA A 51 -0.82 -8.03 -2.80
C ALA A 51 -1.85 -8.39 -3.89
N ALA A 52 -1.41 -9.06 -4.96
CA ALA A 52 -2.27 -9.52 -6.05
C ALA A 52 -3.34 -10.52 -5.56
N ALA A 53 -2.97 -11.46 -4.70
CA ALA A 53 -3.90 -12.46 -4.15
C ALA A 53 -4.97 -11.81 -3.25
N MET A 54 -4.57 -10.84 -2.41
CA MET A 54 -5.52 -10.04 -1.62
C MET A 54 -6.47 -9.24 -2.52
N LYS A 55 -5.96 -8.66 -3.62
CA LYS A 55 -6.77 -7.95 -4.63
C LYS A 55 -7.73 -8.88 -5.36
N ALA A 56 -7.35 -10.14 -5.55
CA ALA A 56 -8.20 -11.22 -6.06
C ALA A 56 -9.15 -11.83 -5.01
N ASN A 57 -9.34 -11.16 -3.86
CA ASN A 57 -10.25 -11.55 -2.78
C ASN A 57 -9.92 -12.87 -2.08
N TYR A 58 -8.65 -13.26 -2.01
CA TYR A 58 -8.25 -14.41 -1.19
C TYR A 58 -8.53 -14.12 0.29
N THR A 59 -9.03 -15.12 1.02
CA THR A 59 -9.29 -14.99 2.45
C THR A 59 -7.98 -14.95 3.23
N ILE A 60 -8.00 -14.30 4.40
CA ILE A 60 -6.84 -14.25 5.29
C ILE A 60 -6.43 -15.65 5.74
N ASP A 61 -7.38 -16.55 5.99
CA ASP A 61 -7.08 -17.93 6.35
C ASP A 61 -6.37 -18.68 5.21
N ARG A 62 -6.82 -18.52 3.95
CA ARG A 62 -6.13 -19.12 2.81
C ARG A 62 -4.71 -18.59 2.67
N LEU A 63 -4.53 -17.28 2.79
CA LEU A 63 -3.22 -16.65 2.70
C LEU A 63 -2.31 -17.09 3.86
N TYR A 64 -2.86 -17.27 5.06
CA TYR A 64 -2.14 -17.85 6.19
C TYR A 64 -1.71 -19.28 5.88
N GLU A 65 -2.60 -20.12 5.33
CA GLU A 65 -2.26 -21.51 5.03
C GLU A 65 -1.13 -21.63 4.01
N LEU A 66 -1.17 -20.83 2.94
CA LEU A 66 -0.12 -20.80 1.92
C LEU A 66 1.17 -20.18 2.47
N THR A 67 1.08 -19.08 3.23
CA THR A 67 2.27 -18.27 3.52
C THR A 67 2.91 -18.50 4.88
N LYS A 68 2.13 -18.97 5.84
CA LYS A 68 2.40 -18.99 7.30
C LYS A 68 2.75 -17.61 7.90
N ILE A 69 2.46 -16.52 7.19
CA ILE A 69 2.54 -15.16 7.74
C ILE A 69 1.38 -14.98 8.72
N ASP A 70 1.68 -14.51 9.93
CA ASP A 70 0.66 -14.32 10.96
C ASP A 70 -0.52 -13.47 10.45
N ARG A 71 -1.73 -13.88 10.85
CA ARG A 71 -2.98 -13.27 10.41
C ARG A 71 -3.05 -11.78 10.71
N TRP A 72 -2.43 -11.32 11.79
CA TRP A 72 -2.38 -9.91 12.13
C TRP A 72 -1.70 -9.08 11.02
N PHE A 73 -0.55 -9.53 10.50
CA PHE A 73 0.13 -8.85 9.40
C PHE A 73 -0.68 -8.89 8.12
N LEU A 74 -1.28 -10.05 7.82
CA LEU A 74 -2.13 -10.21 6.64
C LEU A 74 -3.34 -9.25 6.68
N GLU A 75 -3.95 -9.06 7.86
CA GLU A 75 -5.05 -8.11 8.03
C GLU A 75 -4.58 -6.66 7.82
N LYS A 76 -3.37 -6.29 8.31
CA LYS A 76 -2.80 -4.96 8.04
C LYS A 76 -2.50 -4.74 6.57
N MET A 77 -1.99 -5.74 5.87
CA MET A 77 -1.77 -5.66 4.42
C MET A 77 -3.09 -5.57 3.66
N LYS A 78 -4.12 -6.30 4.09
CA LYS A 78 -5.47 -6.21 3.55
C LYS A 78 -6.05 -4.80 3.70
N ASN A 79 -5.83 -4.11 4.82
CA ASN A 79 -6.23 -2.70 4.97
C ASN A 79 -5.68 -1.82 3.83
N ILE A 80 -4.43 -2.03 3.43
CA ILE A 80 -3.80 -1.28 2.33
C ILE A 80 -4.53 -1.60 1.02
N ILE A 81 -4.75 -2.87 0.70
CA ILE A 81 -5.45 -3.28 -0.53
C ILE A 81 -6.90 -2.79 -0.55
N SER A 82 -7.62 -2.89 0.56
CA SER A 82 -8.98 -2.34 0.69
C SER A 82 -9.02 -0.83 0.45
N TYR A 83 -8.03 -0.09 0.95
CA TYR A 83 -7.94 1.35 0.72
C TYR A 83 -7.58 1.67 -0.75
N ASN A 84 -6.69 0.88 -1.36
CA ASN A 84 -6.39 0.99 -2.78
C ASN A 84 -7.65 0.77 -3.64
N ASN A 85 -8.46 -0.24 -3.32
CA ASN A 85 -9.74 -0.50 -3.99
C ASN A 85 -10.74 0.64 -3.81
N LEU A 86 -10.72 1.34 -2.67
CA LEU A 86 -11.52 2.54 -2.45
C LEU A 86 -11.04 3.67 -3.36
N LEU A 87 -9.73 3.93 -3.42
CA LEU A 87 -9.15 4.98 -4.26
C LEU A 87 -9.44 4.76 -5.75
N GLU A 88 -9.35 3.53 -6.24
CA GLU A 88 -9.61 3.19 -7.65
C GLU A 88 -11.06 3.42 -8.10
N LYS A 89 -12.00 3.47 -7.15
CA LYS A 89 -13.41 3.80 -7.43
C LYS A 89 -13.64 5.31 -7.52
N LEU A 90 -12.64 6.12 -7.19
CA LEU A 90 -12.72 7.57 -7.15
C LEU A 90 -11.94 8.17 -8.32
N GLU A 91 -12.41 9.34 -8.75
CA GLU A 91 -11.62 10.24 -9.58
C GLU A 91 -10.93 11.26 -8.67
N GLN A 92 -9.84 11.89 -9.13
CA GLN A 92 -9.11 12.87 -8.32
C GLN A 92 -10.01 14.01 -7.80
N THR A 93 -10.97 14.46 -8.60
CA THR A 93 -11.94 15.51 -8.23
C THR A 93 -12.83 15.13 -7.05
N LYS A 94 -12.98 13.83 -6.76
CA LYS A 94 -13.78 13.27 -5.67
C LYS A 94 -12.93 12.85 -4.47
N LEU A 95 -11.62 13.11 -4.50
CA LEU A 95 -10.71 12.78 -3.42
C LEU A 95 -10.90 13.77 -2.26
N SER A 96 -11.70 13.39 -1.26
CA SER A 96 -11.95 14.24 -0.09
C SER A 96 -10.72 14.36 0.81
N TYR A 97 -10.71 15.39 1.67
CA TYR A 97 -9.68 15.60 2.69
C TYR A 97 -9.45 14.35 3.54
N GLU A 98 -10.53 13.73 4.02
CA GLU A 98 -10.48 12.57 4.92
C GLU A 98 -9.88 11.34 4.23
N ILE A 99 -10.25 11.13 2.96
CA ILE A 99 -9.73 10.00 2.17
C ILE A 99 -8.25 10.21 1.87
N LEU A 100 -7.86 11.43 1.48
CA LEU A 100 -6.45 11.76 1.26
C LEU A 100 -5.63 11.59 2.54
N LEU A 101 -6.11 12.12 3.67
CA LEU A 101 -5.44 11.98 4.97
C LEU A 101 -5.34 10.51 5.41
N GLY A 102 -6.39 9.72 5.20
CA GLY A 102 -6.41 8.29 5.50
C GLY A 102 -5.37 7.52 4.68
N ALA A 103 -5.30 7.77 3.37
CA ALA A 103 -4.27 7.19 2.50
C ALA A 103 -2.86 7.52 3.01
N LYS A 104 -2.59 8.79 3.35
CA LYS A 104 -1.26 9.19 3.87
C LYS A 104 -0.93 8.51 5.20
N LYS A 105 -1.89 8.37 6.11
CA LYS A 105 -1.72 7.67 7.40
C LYS A 105 -1.45 6.17 7.23
N LEU A 106 -1.88 5.57 6.13
CA LEU A 106 -1.57 4.17 5.76
C LEU A 106 -0.24 4.03 5.00
N GLY A 107 0.46 5.12 4.71
CA GLY A 107 1.77 5.09 4.03
C GLY A 107 1.75 5.18 2.52
N PHE A 108 0.60 5.50 1.89
CA PHE A 108 0.50 5.67 0.45
C PHE A 108 1.37 6.83 -0.03
N SER A 109 2.12 6.62 -1.12
CA SER A 109 2.85 7.69 -1.80
C SER A 109 1.91 8.55 -2.65
N ASP A 110 2.31 9.79 -2.97
CA ASP A 110 1.50 10.64 -3.86
C ASP A 110 1.37 9.98 -5.25
N LYS A 111 2.42 9.26 -5.70
CA LYS A 111 2.45 8.46 -6.94
C LYS A 111 1.46 7.28 -6.93
N GLN A 112 1.37 6.54 -5.82
CA GLN A 112 0.43 5.42 -5.69
C GLN A 112 -1.03 5.90 -5.67
N ILE A 113 -1.31 7.01 -4.97
CA ILE A 113 -2.65 7.62 -4.97
C ILE A 113 -3.01 8.08 -6.38
N ALA A 114 -2.08 8.78 -7.06
CA ALA A 114 -2.27 9.27 -8.41
C ALA A 114 -2.57 8.15 -9.42
N ALA A 115 -1.84 7.03 -9.34
CA ALA A 115 -2.10 5.84 -10.15
C ALA A 115 -3.53 5.31 -9.94
N ALA A 116 -3.98 5.20 -8.68
CA ALA A 116 -5.31 4.71 -8.36
C ALA A 116 -6.43 5.63 -8.87
N VAL A 117 -6.30 6.96 -8.70
CA VAL A 117 -7.34 7.93 -9.10
C VAL A 117 -7.16 8.47 -10.53
N LYS A 118 -6.31 7.84 -11.33
CA LYS A 118 -6.01 8.20 -12.74
C LYS A 118 -5.57 9.67 -12.91
N SER A 119 -4.63 10.10 -12.08
CA SER A 119 -4.08 11.46 -12.04
C SER A 119 -2.55 11.46 -12.10
N THR A 120 -1.93 12.64 -12.00
CA THR A 120 -0.50 12.82 -11.83
C THR A 120 -0.13 12.99 -10.36
N ASP A 121 1.06 12.52 -10.00
CA ASP A 121 1.62 12.66 -8.66
C ASP A 121 1.76 14.13 -8.22
N LEU A 122 2.09 15.02 -9.18
CA LEU A 122 2.14 16.46 -8.96
C LEU A 122 0.78 17.05 -8.58
N ALA A 123 -0.31 16.62 -9.23
CA ALA A 123 -1.65 17.11 -8.95
C ALA A 123 -2.13 16.65 -7.55
N VAL A 124 -1.89 15.38 -7.20
CA VAL A 124 -2.16 14.85 -5.85
C VAL A 124 -1.32 15.59 -4.80
N ARG A 125 -0.03 15.84 -5.07
CA ARG A 125 0.86 16.58 -4.17
C ARG A 125 0.38 18.02 -3.95
N LYS A 126 -0.08 18.70 -5.00
CA LYS A 126 -0.64 20.06 -4.92
C LYS A 126 -1.87 20.08 -4.02
N GLN A 127 -2.85 19.23 -4.31
CA GLN A 127 -4.07 19.09 -3.50
C GLN A 127 -3.76 18.78 -2.03
N ARG A 128 -2.82 17.86 -1.78
CA ARG A 128 -2.38 17.50 -0.42
C ARG A 128 -1.81 18.70 0.34
N LYS A 129 -0.98 19.51 -0.31
CA LYS A 129 -0.41 20.72 0.29
C LYS A 129 -1.46 21.81 0.53
N GLU A 130 -2.35 22.04 -0.43
CA GLU A 130 -3.47 23.00 -0.29
C GLU A 130 -4.42 22.60 0.84
N SER A 131 -4.56 21.29 1.07
CA SER A 131 -5.33 20.72 2.18
C SER A 131 -4.58 20.73 3.52
N ASN A 132 -3.37 21.28 3.61
CA ASN A 132 -2.51 21.25 4.80
C ASN A 132 -2.21 19.82 5.34
N ILE A 133 -2.22 18.81 4.47
CA ILE A 133 -1.86 17.44 4.84
C ILE A 133 -0.35 17.25 4.68
N CYS A 134 0.38 17.58 5.72
CA CYS A 134 1.85 17.48 5.78
C CYS A 134 2.31 16.47 6.83
N PRO A 135 3.46 15.80 6.61
CA PRO A 135 4.05 14.93 7.62
C PRO A 135 4.58 15.76 8.80
N TYR A 136 4.75 15.10 9.95
CA TYR A 136 5.37 15.70 11.14
C TYR A 136 6.73 15.08 11.40
N VAL A 137 7.67 15.88 11.90
CA VAL A 137 8.95 15.41 12.42
C VAL A 137 8.76 14.92 13.85
N LYS A 138 9.34 13.77 14.20
CA LYS A 138 9.32 13.16 15.53
C LYS A 138 10.73 12.68 15.88
N GLN A 139 11.07 12.73 17.17
CA GLN A 139 12.31 12.17 17.71
C GLN A 139 12.13 10.66 17.98
N ILE A 140 13.22 9.90 17.85
CA ILE A 140 13.29 8.45 18.09
C ILE A 140 13.56 8.22 19.58
#